data_AF-A0A945QJM7-F1
#
_entry.id   AF-A0A945QJM7-F1
#
_cell.length_a   1.000
_cell.length_b   1.000
_cell.length_c   1.000
_cell.angle_alpha   90.00
_cell.angle_beta   90.00
_cell.angle_gamma   90.00
#
_symmetry.space_group_name_H-M   'P 1'
#
loop_
_entity.id
_entity.type
_entity.pdbx_description
1 polymer ?
#
loop_
_entity_poly.entity_id
_entity_poly.type
_entity_poly.pdbx_seq_one_letter_code
_entity_poly.pdbx_strand_id
1 'polypeptide(L)' 'TIEGYFSILKRGITGVYHHVSQQHLKRYLGEFDFRYNHRSALGVDDHQRMNAALAGIEGKRLTYRRPDSREARA' A
#
# COMPACT_ATOMS: atom_id res chain seq x y z
N THR A 1 12.95 -12.66 -9.59
CA THR A 1 13.87 -11.88 -10.45
C THR A 1 13.27 -10.50 -10.66
N ILE A 2 14.10 -9.51 -11.00
CA ILE A 2 13.66 -8.12 -11.24
C ILE A 2 12.60 -8.06 -12.37
N GLU A 3 12.81 -8.82 -13.45
CA GLU A 3 11.85 -8.98 -14.56
C GLU A 3 10.46 -9.44 -14.09
N GLY A 4 10.42 -10.42 -13.17
CA GLY A 4 9.17 -10.93 -12.61
C GLY A 4 8.41 -9.87 -11.80
N TYR A 5 9.12 -9.02 -11.06
CA TYR A 5 8.51 -7.92 -10.32
C TYR A 5 7.82 -6.93 -11.27
N PHE A 6 8.55 -6.45 -12.29
CA PHE A 6 7.99 -5.48 -13.25
C PHE A 6 6.85 -6.07 -14.09
N SER A 7 6.88 -7.37 -14.37
CA SER A 7 5.78 -8.06 -15.04
C SER A 7 4.48 -8.01 -14.22
N ILE A 8 4.58 -8.24 -12.90
CA ILE A 8 3.42 -8.16 -11.98
C ILE A 8 2.91 -6.73 -11.87
N LEU A 9 3.83 -5.75 -11.74
CA LEU A 9 3.48 -4.33 -11.66
C LEU A 9 2.70 -3.87 -12.90
N LYS A 10 3.19 -4.19 -14.11
CA LYS A 10 2.52 -3.85 -15.38
C LYS A 10 1.11 -4.45 -15.44
N ARG A 11 0.95 -5.73 -15.06
CA ARG A 11 -0.36 -6.38 -15.02
C ARG A 11 -1.30 -5.72 -14.01
N GLY A 12 -0.77 -5.29 -12.87
CA GLY A 12 -1.53 -4.58 -11.84
C GLY A 12 -2.00 -3.21 -12.29
N ILE A 13 -1.18 -2.46 -13.04
CA ILE A 13 -1.58 -1.19 -13.65
C ILE A 13 -2.70 -1.43 -14.66
N THR A 14 -2.56 -2.39 -15.57
CA THR A 14 -3.59 -2.67 -16.58
C THR A 14 -4.89 -3.22 -15.99
N GLY A 15 -4.84 -3.98 -14.89
CA GLY A 15 -6.01 -4.70 -14.35
C GLY A 15 -6.68 -4.06 -13.13
N VAL A 16 -5.91 -3.46 -12.21
CA VAL A 16 -6.43 -2.92 -10.94
C VAL A 16 -6.45 -1.39 -10.98
N TYR A 17 -5.38 -0.77 -11.50
CA TYR A 17 -5.22 0.69 -11.50
C TYR A 17 -5.37 1.26 -12.91
N HIS A 18 -6.58 1.24 -13.46
CA HIS A 18 -6.86 1.73 -14.82
C HIS A 18 -6.53 3.23 -15.03
N HIS A 19 -6.51 4.03 -13.94
CA HIS A 19 -6.16 5.45 -13.97
C HIS A 19 -5.08 5.78 -12.92
N VAL A 20 -3.82 5.54 -13.28
CA VAL A 20 -2.67 5.89 -12.41
C VAL A 20 -2.42 7.39 -12.47
N SER A 21 -2.50 8.05 -11.32
CA SER A 21 -2.04 9.43 -11.15
C SER A 21 -0.60 9.47 -10.62
N GLN A 22 0.21 10.40 -11.12
CA GLN A 22 1.56 10.65 -10.60
C GLN A 22 1.56 10.95 -9.09
N GLN A 23 0.52 11.62 -8.58
CA GLN A 23 0.41 11.96 -7.15
C GLN A 23 0.40 10.71 -6.25
N HIS A 24 -0.09 9.59 -6.77
CA HIS A 24 -0.22 8.33 -6.02
C HIS A 24 0.80 7.28 -6.43
N LEU A 25 1.72 7.58 -7.35
CA LEU A 25 2.69 6.61 -7.88
C LEU A 25 3.48 5.91 -6.78
N LYS A 26 3.95 6.67 -5.78
CA LYS A 26 4.66 6.15 -4.61
C LYS A 26 3.86 5.13 -3.79
N ARG A 27 2.53 5.27 -3.75
CA ARG A 27 1.65 4.36 -3.01
C ARG A 27 1.50 3.03 -3.75
N TYR A 28 1.32 3.09 -5.07
CA TYR A 28 1.25 1.87 -5.88
C TYR A 28 2.54 1.08 -5.79
N LEU A 29 3.71 1.73 -5.96
CA LEU A 29 5.00 1.05 -5.86
C LEU A 29 5.22 0.41 -4.48
N GLY A 30 4.93 1.15 -3.39
CA GLY A 30 5.07 0.61 -2.03
C GLY A 30 4.17 -0.60 -1.77
N GLU A 31 2.99 -0.65 -2.38
CA GLU A 31 2.11 -1.81 -2.29
C GLU A 31 2.67 -3.03 -3.02
N PHE A 32 3.18 -2.87 -4.24
CA PHE A 32 3.81 -3.97 -4.99
C PHE A 32 5.10 -4.46 -4.33
N ASP A 33 5.91 -3.55 -3.78
CA ASP A 33 7.10 -3.90 -3.00
C ASP A 33 6.73 -4.73 -1.78
N PHE A 34 5.73 -4.30 -1.03
CA PHE A 34 5.26 -5.04 0.14
C PHE A 34 4.80 -6.45 -0.25
N ARG A 35 3.94 -6.58 -1.26
CA ARG A 35 3.41 -7.87 -1.73
C ARG A 35 4.51 -8.79 -2.24
N TYR A 36 5.46 -8.27 -3.00
CA TYR A 36 6.53 -9.07 -3.58
C TYR A 36 7.51 -9.56 -2.52
N ASN A 37 7.87 -8.73 -1.55
CA ASN A 37 8.82 -9.06 -0.49
C ASN A 37 8.22 -9.91 0.64
N HIS A 38 6.90 -9.89 0.83
CA HIS A 38 6.20 -10.70 1.84
C HIS A 38 5.46 -11.90 1.23
N ARG A 39 6.02 -12.51 0.18
CA ARG A 39 5.40 -13.68 -0.47
C ARG A 39 5.86 -14.99 0.18
N SER A 40 5.01 -16.01 0.12
CA SER A 40 5.29 -17.36 0.63
C SER A 40 6.57 -17.98 0.07
N ALA A 41 6.91 -17.69 -1.19
CA ALA A 41 8.15 -18.15 -1.82
C ALA A 41 9.44 -17.60 -1.17
N LEU A 42 9.34 -16.60 -0.28
CA LEU A 42 10.46 -16.10 0.53
C LEU A 42 10.42 -16.63 1.98
N GLY A 43 9.59 -17.64 2.25
CA GLY A 43 9.40 -18.19 3.59
C GLY A 43 8.55 -17.32 4.51
N VAL A 44 7.83 -16.33 3.95
CA VAL A 44 6.93 -15.46 4.72
C VAL A 44 5.55 -16.11 4.78
N ASP A 45 5.16 -16.53 5.99
CA ASP A 45 3.83 -17.05 6.26
C ASP A 45 2.75 -15.95 6.26
N ASP A 46 1.50 -16.34 6.08
CA ASP A 46 0.35 -15.43 6.10
C ASP A 46 0.24 -14.67 7.41
N HIS A 47 0.50 -15.33 8.55
CA HIS A 47 0.48 -14.67 9.85
C HIS A 47 1.58 -13.60 9.97
N GLN A 48 2.78 -13.90 9.47
CA GLN A 48 3.89 -12.95 9.47
C GLN A 48 3.61 -11.75 8.58
N ARG A 49 3.06 -12.00 7.39
CA ARG A 49 2.64 -10.95 6.46
C ARG A 49 1.54 -10.07 7.05
N MET A 50 0.56 -10.66 7.74
CA MET A 50 -0.49 -9.90 8.43
C MET A 50 0.10 -8.98 9.50
N ASN A 51 1.00 -9.50 10.33
CA ASN A 51 1.64 -8.71 11.39
C ASN A 51 2.46 -7.53 10.82
N ALA A 52 3.19 -7.75 9.73
CA ALA A 52 3.92 -6.69 9.03
C ALA A 52 2.98 -5.61 8.47
N ALA A 53 1.82 -6.01 7.93
CA ALA A 53 0.81 -5.06 7.46
C ALA A 53 0.22 -4.24 8.61
N LEU A 54 -0.11 -4.88 9.74
CA LEU A 54 -0.65 -4.22 10.93
C LEU A 54 0.31 -3.17 11.50
N ALA A 55 1.59 -3.51 11.63
CA ALA A 55 2.62 -2.56 12.06
C ALA A 55 2.71 -1.34 11.12
N GLY A 56 2.47 -1.54 9.82
CA GLY A 56 2.47 -0.45 8.83
C GLY A 56 1.25 0.47 8.90
N ILE A 57 0.16 0.08 9.56
CA ILE A 57 -1.11 0.82 9.64
C ILE A 57 -1.16 1.75 10.86
N GLU A 58 -0.36 1.46 11.89
CA GLU A 58 -0.35 2.23 13.13
C GLU A 58 -0.16 3.74 12.88
N GLY A 59 -0.98 4.56 13.53
CA GLY A 59 -0.96 6.03 13.39
C GLY A 59 -1.51 6.59 12.07
N LYS A 60 -1.84 5.75 11.07
CA LYS A 60 -2.32 6.20 9.74
C LYS A 60 -3.84 6.12 9.57
N ARG A 61 -4.58 5.96 10.67
CA ARG A 61 -6.04 5.86 10.65
C ARG A 61 -6.65 7.16 10.16
N LEU A 62 -7.44 7.07 9.08
CA LEU A 62 -8.24 8.19 8.59
C LEU A 62 -9.47 8.38 9.49
N THR A 63 -9.57 9.52 10.15
CA THR A 63 -10.76 9.89 10.94
C THR A 63 -11.62 10.87 10.17
N TYR A 64 -12.94 10.80 10.35
CA TYR A 64 -13.84 11.84 9.86
C TYR A 64 -13.43 13.21 10.41
N ARG A 65 -13.66 14.26 9.61
CA ARG A 65 -13.51 15.63 10.07
C ARG A 65 -14.46 15.85 11.24
N ARG A 66 -13.92 16.22 12.39
CA ARG A 66 -14.73 16.55 13.56
C ARG A 66 -15.34 17.97 13.39
N PRO A 67 -16.61 18.20 13.73
CA PRO A 67 -17.28 19.49 13.55
C PRO A 67 -16.62 20.66 14.29
N ASP A 68 -16.09 20.40 15.49
CA ASP A 68 -15.40 21.32 16.41
C ASP A 68 -14.04 21.85 15.89
N SER A 69 -13.40 21.13 14.97
CA SER A 69 -12.02 21.43 14.53
C SER A 69 -11.84 22.71 13.70
N ARG A 70 -12.92 23.42 13.34
CA ARG A 70 -12.87 24.65 12.54
C ARG A 70 -12.80 25.94 13.38
N GLU A 71 -13.21 25.89 14.64
CA GLU A 71 -13.26 27.07 15.53
C GLU A 71 -11.88 27.44 16.10
N ALA A 72 -10.94 26.50 16.19
CA ALA A 72 -9.61 26.73 16.75
C ALA A 72 -8.58 27.39 15.78
N ARG A 73 -9.03 27.85 14.60
CA ARG A 73 -8.17 28.48 13.57
C ARG A 73 -8.56 29.93 13.23
N ALA A 74 -9.47 30.53 14.00
CA ALA A 74 -9.80 31.96 13.96
C ALA A 74 -9.17 32.66 15.16
#